data_AF-A0AAW6YLH2-F1
#
_entry.id   AF-A0AAW6YLH2-F1
#
_cell.length_a   1.000
_cell.length_b   1.000
_cell.length_c   1.000
_cell.angle_alpha   90.00
_cell.angle_beta   90.00
_cell.angle_gamma   90.00
#
_symmetry.space_group_name_H-M   'P 1'
#
loop_
_entity.id
_entity.type
_entity.pdbx_description
1 polymer ?
#
loop_
_entity_poly.entity_id
_entity_poly.type
_entity_poly.pdbx_seq_one_letter_code
_entity_poly.pdbx_strand_id
1 'polypeptide(L)' 'MTTAQDLLPAIDFSDYQAIKVGTRAYTSDFAPFYGALPKYDHIYVASGLGSSGLTTGPIIGHELAAMIT' A
#
# COMPACT_ATOMS: atom_id res chain seq x y z
N MET A 1 3.44 9.30 -22.95
CA MET A 1 2.79 8.24 -22.15
C MET A 1 2.84 6.97 -22.99
N THR A 2 3.88 6.15 -22.86
CA THR A 2 4.07 4.97 -23.73
C THR A 2 4.71 3.79 -22.99
N THR A 3 4.77 3.80 -21.65
CA THR A 3 5.55 2.83 -20.86
C THR A 3 5.29 1.36 -21.24
N ALA A 4 4.03 0.92 -21.31
CA ALA A 4 3.73 -0.47 -21.67
C ALA A 4 3.79 -0.76 -23.18
N GLN A 5 3.40 0.20 -24.03
CA GLN A 5 3.44 0.04 -25.49
C GLN A 5 4.87 0.01 -26.06
N ASP A 6 5.80 0.73 -25.42
CA ASP A 6 7.22 0.70 -25.78
C ASP A 6 7.82 -0.70 -25.58
N LEU A 7 7.33 -1.43 -24.57
CA LEU A 7 7.77 -2.79 -24.26
C LEU A 7 6.95 -3.86 -25.02
N LEU A 8 5.66 -3.62 -25.22
CA LEU A 8 4.71 -4.54 -25.83
C LEU A 8 3.85 -3.79 -26.87
N PRO A 9 4.35 -3.66 -28.12
CA PRO A 9 3.67 -2.90 -29.18
C PRO A 9 2.28 -3.45 -29.55
N ALA A 10 2.00 -4.71 -29.20
CA ALA A 10 0.73 -5.36 -29.44
C ALA A 10 -0.40 -4.91 -28.48
N ILE A 11 -0.08 -4.15 -27.42
CA ILE A 11 -1.09 -3.62 -26.51
C ILE A 11 -1.76 -2.39 -27.15
N ASP A 12 -3.05 -2.54 -27.46
CA ASP A 12 -3.90 -1.43 -27.87
C ASP A 12 -4.63 -0.84 -26.66
N PHE A 13 -4.33 0.41 -26.34
CA PHE A 13 -4.98 1.15 -25.26
C PHE A 13 -6.40 1.64 -25.62
N SER A 14 -6.88 1.41 -26.84
CA SER A 14 -8.30 1.62 -27.18
C SER A 14 -9.23 0.58 -26.52
N ASP A 15 -8.70 -0.58 -26.10
CA ASP A 15 -9.43 -1.70 -25.49
C ASP A 15 -9.34 -1.74 -23.96
N TYR A 16 -9.40 -0.59 -23.29
CA TYR A 16 -9.45 -0.56 -21.82
C TYR A 16 -10.79 -1.10 -21.30
N GLN A 17 -10.74 -2.18 -20.51
CA GLN A 17 -11.93 -2.64 -19.78
C GLN A 17 -12.33 -1.69 -18.63
N ALA A 18 -11.35 -1.16 -17.90
CA ALA A 18 -11.58 -0.19 -16.83
C ALA A 18 -10.29 0.56 -16.45
N ILE A 19 -10.45 1.80 -15.96
CA ILE A 19 -9.38 2.57 -15.33
C ILE A 19 -9.73 2.75 -13.85
N LYS A 20 -8.84 2.33 -12.96
CA LYS A 20 -9.00 2.46 -11.50
C LYS A 20 -7.99 3.45 -10.95
N VAL A 21 -8.44 4.29 -10.02
CA VAL A 21 -7.61 5.29 -9.34
C VAL A 21 -7.67 5.03 -7.83
N GLY A 22 -6.55 5.24 -7.15
CA GLY A 22 -6.46 5.12 -5.69
C GLY A 22 -5.34 5.98 -5.15
N THR A 23 -5.52 6.49 -3.93
CA THR A 23 -4.49 7.23 -3.20
C THR A 23 -3.52 6.26 -2.53
N ARG A 24 -2.24 6.63 -2.47
CA ARG A 24 -1.21 5.88 -1.76
C ARG A 24 -0.79 6.65 -0.53
N ALA A 25 -0.83 6.00 0.63
CA ALA A 25 -0.36 6.57 1.89
C ALA A 25 1.17 6.45 1.97
N TYR A 26 1.91 7.42 1.42
CA TYR A 26 3.36 7.50 1.56
C TYR A 26 3.76 8.35 2.78
N THR A 27 4.82 7.95 3.45
CA THR A 27 5.55 8.79 4.41
C THR A 27 6.68 9.54 3.72
N SER A 28 7.27 10.52 4.40
CA SER A 28 8.42 11.29 3.88
C SER A 28 9.69 10.47 3.68
N ASP A 29 9.80 9.31 4.35
CA ASP A 29 10.94 8.40 4.29
C ASP A 29 10.62 7.06 3.61
N PHE A 30 9.40 6.92 3.06
CA PHE A 30 8.89 5.71 2.40
C PHE A 30 8.79 4.45 3.29
N ALA A 31 9.01 4.57 4.60
CA ALA A 31 8.85 3.46 5.54
C ALA A 31 7.40 3.38 6.06
N PRO A 32 6.81 2.18 6.18
CA PRO A 32 5.54 2.04 6.88
C PRO A 32 5.72 2.32 8.37
N PHE A 33 4.66 2.80 9.02
CA PHE A 33 4.60 2.91 10.47
C PHE A 33 3.40 2.14 10.99
N TYR A 34 3.59 1.46 12.12
CA TYR A 34 2.55 0.70 12.79
C TYR A 34 2.87 0.49 14.27
N GLY A 35 1.86 0.25 15.09
CA GLY A 35 2.01 -0.08 16.52
C GLY A 35 0.98 0.59 17.42
N ALA A 36 1.17 0.48 18.74
CA ALA A 36 0.32 1.11 19.74
C ALA A 36 0.48 2.64 19.71
N LEU A 37 -0.64 3.36 19.82
CA LEU A 37 -0.64 4.82 19.90
C LEU A 37 -0.28 5.25 21.32
N PRO A 38 0.79 6.04 21.53
CA PRO A 38 1.18 6.47 22.87
C PRO A 38 0.03 7.18 23.60
N LYS A 39 -0.12 6.90 24.90
CA LYS A 39 -1.16 7.46 25.81
C LYS A 39 -2.59 6.90 25.62
N TYR A 40 -2.77 5.89 24.77
CA TYR A 40 -4.06 5.24 24.58
C TYR A 40 -3.93 3.73 24.74
N ASP A 41 -4.42 3.22 25.87
CA ASP A 41 -4.55 1.79 26.09
C ASP A 41 -5.57 1.28 25.07
N HIS A 42 -5.17 0.35 24.19
CA HIS A 42 -6.02 -0.28 23.16
C HIS A 42 -6.23 0.45 21.81
N ILE A 43 -5.49 1.53 21.51
CA ILE A 43 -5.48 2.10 20.14
C ILE A 43 -4.19 1.70 19.44
N TYR A 44 -4.31 1.12 18.25
CA TYR A 44 -3.21 0.76 17.37
C TYR A 44 -3.41 1.40 16.00
N VAL A 45 -2.31 1.77 15.35
CA VAL A 45 -2.31 2.41 14.04
C VAL A 45 -1.45 1.60 13.07
N ALA A 46 -1.79 1.66 11.78
CA ALA A 46 -0.91 1.27 10.68
C ALA A 46 -1.22 2.15 9.47
N SER A 47 -0.19 2.75 8.88
CA SER A 47 -0.27 3.50 7.63
C SER A 47 1.13 3.66 7.04
N GLY A 48 1.29 4.46 5.98
CA GLY A 48 2.59 4.65 5.34
C GLY A 48 3.03 3.52 4.41
N LEU A 49 2.14 2.56 4.10
CA LEU A 49 2.47 1.38 3.29
C LEU A 49 2.81 1.69 1.81
N GLY A 50 2.51 2.90 1.33
CA GLY A 50 2.89 3.36 -0.01
C GLY A 50 2.45 2.42 -1.14
N SER A 51 3.37 2.14 -2.07
CA SER A 51 3.16 1.20 -3.17
C SER A 51 3.33 -0.27 -2.80
N SER A 52 3.94 -0.57 -1.66
CA SER A 52 4.22 -1.93 -1.23
C SER A 52 3.15 -2.51 -0.32
N GLY A 53 2.03 -1.80 -0.10
CA GLY A 53 1.05 -2.19 0.91
C GLY A 53 0.35 -3.52 0.69
N LEU A 54 0.20 -3.98 -0.55
CA LEU A 54 -0.30 -5.34 -0.81
C LEU A 54 0.72 -6.43 -0.43
N THR A 55 2.00 -6.10 -0.46
CA THR A 55 3.11 -7.00 -0.09
C THR A 55 3.37 -6.97 1.41
N THR A 56 3.46 -5.78 2.03
CA THR A 56 3.82 -5.61 3.44
C THR A 56 2.62 -5.63 4.38
N GLY A 57 1.41 -5.35 3.87
CA GLY A 57 0.18 -5.32 4.66
C GLY A 57 -0.10 -6.61 5.44
N PRO A 58 0.01 -7.81 4.84
CA PRO A 58 -0.23 -9.06 5.56
C PRO A 58 0.68 -9.26 6.78
N ILE A 59 1.99 -9.00 6.66
CA ILE A 59 2.91 -9.15 7.79
C ILE A 59 2.70 -8.06 8.85
N ILE A 60 2.45 -6.81 8.45
CA ILE A 60 2.12 -5.73 9.41
C ILE A 60 0.83 -6.06 10.18
N GLY A 61 -0.19 -6.62 9.50
CA GLY A 61 -1.42 -7.06 10.15
C GLY A 61 -1.19 -8.18 11.16
N HIS A 62 -0.32 -9.15 10.83
CA HIS A 62 0.11 -10.18 11.77
C HIS A 62 0.80 -9.60 13.01
N GLU A 63 1.78 -8.71 12.81
CA GLU A 63 2.51 -8.07 13.91
C GLU A 63 1.57 -7.28 14.82
N LEU A 64 0.62 -6.53 14.25
CA LEU A 64 -0.39 -5.80 15.03
C LEU A 64 -1.27 -6.73 15.86
N ALA A 65 -1.74 -7.85 15.29
CA ALA A 65 -2.53 -8.82 16.03
C ALA A 65 -1.73 -9.44 17.19
N ALA A 66 -0.45 -9.74 16.97
CA ALA A 66 0.44 -10.25 18.01
C ALA A 66 0.71 -9.24 19.14
N MET A 67 0.61 -7.94 18.89
CA MET A 67 0.73 -6.91 19.93
C MET A 67 -0.53 -6.73 20.80
N ILE A 68 -1.67 -7.27 20.37
CA ILE A 68 -2.96 -7.18 21.07
C ILE A 68 -3.18 -8.43 21.96
N THR A 69 -2.44 -9.51 21.69
CA THR A 69 -2.58 -10.82 22.34
C THR A 69 -1.50 -11.01 23.39
#